data_AF-A0A1G7PV69-F1
#
_entry.id   AF-A0A1G7PV69-F1
#
_cell.length_a   1.000
_cell.length_b   1.000
_cell.length_c   1.000
_cell.angle_alpha   90.00
_cell.angle_beta   90.00
_cell.angle_gamma   90.00
#
_symmetry.space_group_name_H-M   'P 1'
#
loop_
_entity.id
_entity.type
_entity.pdbx_description
1 polymer ?
#
loop_
_entity_poly.entity_id
_entity_poly.type
_entity_poly.pdbx_seq_one_letter_code
_entity_poly.pdbx_strand_id
1 'polypeptide(L)'
;MTAQPRYTFGDIGGRSSIVLESNALAFQTTQYETFETFSATFLKGLGIVHDALRLDFIERIGLRYLDAILPLRADESLRDYLISEVLG
;
A
#
# COMPACT_ATOMS: atom_id res chain seq x y z
N MET A 1 -7.30 12.53 -22.32
CA MET A 1 -6.84 12.38 -20.92
C MET A 1 -5.41 11.89 -20.98
N THR A 2 -4.43 12.70 -20.60
CA THR A 2 -3.02 12.30 -20.56
C THR A 2 -2.78 11.41 -19.35
N ALA A 3 -2.13 10.26 -19.55
CA ALA A 3 -1.72 9.39 -18.45
C ALA A 3 -0.74 10.17 -17.55
N GLN A 4 -1.05 10.24 -16.25
CA GLN A 4 -0.11 10.82 -15.30
C GLN A 4 1.03 9.84 -15.01
N PRO A 5 2.27 10.35 -14.83
CA PRO A 5 3.40 9.49 -14.56
C PRO A 5 3.25 8.82 -13.19
N ARG A 6 3.48 7.51 -13.16
CA ARG A 6 3.52 6.68 -11.96
C ARG A 6 4.88 6.02 -11.85
N TYR A 7 5.54 6.23 -10.72
CA TYR A 7 6.84 5.63 -10.42
C TYR A 7 6.68 4.63 -9.28
N THR A 8 7.32 3.47 -9.40
CA THR A 8 7.28 2.42 -8.38
C THR A 8 8.71 2.03 -8.02
N PHE A 9 9.03 2.13 -6.73
CA PHE A 9 10.32 1.79 -6.16
C PHE A 9 10.13 0.60 -5.22
N GLY A 10 10.53 -0.58 -5.68
CA GLY A 10 10.32 -1.84 -4.95
C GLY A 10 11.59 -2.40 -4.34
N ASP A 11 11.42 -3.26 -3.33
CA ASP A 11 12.48 -4.18 -2.91
C ASP A 11 12.71 -5.28 -3.97
N ILE A 12 13.85 -5.98 -3.87
CA ILE A 12 14.20 -7.09 -4.78
C ILE A 12 13.22 -8.27 -4.69
N GLY A 13 12.53 -8.41 -3.55
CA GLY A 13 11.57 -9.49 -3.32
C GLY A 13 10.18 -9.19 -3.91
N GLY A 14 9.93 -7.98 -4.40
CA GLY A 14 8.62 -7.52 -4.84
C GLY A 14 7.57 -7.49 -3.73
N ARG A 15 7.98 -7.44 -2.46
CA ARG A 15 7.04 -7.53 -1.32
C ARG A 15 6.69 -6.19 -0.73
N SER A 16 7.58 -5.22 -0.86
CA SER A 16 7.34 -3.85 -0.43
C SER A 16 7.70 -2.87 -1.54
N SER A 17 6.89 -1.82 -1.68
CA SER A 17 7.17 -0.76 -2.65
C SER A 17 6.63 0.59 -2.21
N ILE A 18 7.30 1.63 -2.70
CA ILE A 18 6.83 3.02 -2.67
C ILE A 18 6.29 3.33 -4.06
N VAL A 19 5.03 3.75 -4.12
CA VAL A 19 4.38 4.24 -5.35
C VAL A 19 4.25 5.75 -5.25
N LEU A 20 4.86 6.45 -6.20
CA LEU A 20 4.79 7.90 -6.34
C LEU A 20 3.94 8.25 -7.57
N GLU A 21 2.88 9.02 -7.32
CA GLU A 21 2.01 9.59 -8.32
C GLU A 21 2.04 11.12 -8.20
N SER A 22 1.43 11.84 -9.14
CA SER A 22 1.50 13.31 -9.18
C SER A 22 0.94 13.99 -7.92
N ASN A 23 0.06 13.33 -7.17
CA ASN A 23 -0.61 13.86 -5.98
C ASN A 23 -0.70 12.85 -4.82
N ALA A 24 0.03 11.74 -4.90
CA ALA A 24 -0.04 10.69 -3.88
C ALA A 24 1.30 9.99 -3.71
N LEU A 25 1.57 9.59 -2.46
CA LEU A 25 2.65 8.70 -2.09
C LEU A 25 2.06 7.54 -1.29
N ALA A 26 2.30 6.32 -1.73
CA ALA A 26 1.83 5.13 -1.04
C ALA A 26 3.01 4.21 -0.73
N PHE A 27 3.08 3.71 0.50
CA PHE A 27 3.87 2.53 0.85
C PHE A 27 2.94 1.33 0.90
N GLN A 28 3.30 0.28 0.17
CA GLN A 28 2.54 -0.96 0.10
C GLN A 28 3.46 -2.11 0.48
N THR A 29 3.00 -3.00 1.34
CA THR A 29 3.76 -4.20 1.72
C THR A 29 2.85 -5.40 1.97
N THR A 30 3.31 -6.59 1.56
CA THR A 30 2.72 -7.87 1.96
C THR A 30 3.41 -8.45 3.21
N GLN A 31 4.45 -7.80 3.72
CA GLN A 31 5.17 -8.16 4.94
C GLN A 31 4.81 -7.23 6.09
N TYR A 32 3.51 -7.05 6.32
CA TYR A 32 3.06 -6.31 7.47
C TYR A 32 3.25 -7.15 8.74
N GLU A 33 4.10 -6.69 9.66
CA GLU A 33 4.34 -7.33 10.96
C GLU A 33 3.64 -6.58 12.08
N THR A 34 4.03 -5.31 12.29
CA THR A 34 3.45 -4.42 13.30
C THR A 34 3.25 -3.03 12.72
N PHE A 35 2.36 -2.26 13.35
CA PHE A 35 2.13 -0.87 12.97
C PHE A 35 3.41 -0.04 13.09
N GLU A 36 4.21 -0.26 14.14
CA GLU A 36 5.44 0.49 14.41
C GLU A 36 6.49 0.27 13.31
N THR A 37 6.71 -0.99 12.89
CA THR A 37 7.64 -1.32 11.81
C THR A 37 7.15 -0.75 10.48
N PHE A 38 5.84 -0.84 10.22
CA PHE A 38 5.22 -0.26 9.04
C PHE A 38 5.37 1.26 9.02
N SER A 39 5.01 1.96 10.09
CA SER A 39 5.02 3.41 10.17
C SER A 39 6.44 3.95 10.08
N ALA A 40 7.41 3.30 10.74
CA ALA A 40 8.82 3.66 10.63
C ALA A 40 9.33 3.54 9.19
N THR A 41 8.96 2.47 8.48
CA THR A 41 9.35 2.26 7.08
C THR A 41 8.70 3.30 6.16
N PHE A 42 7.40 3.55 6.33
CA PHE A 42 6.68 4.58 5.58
C PHE A 42 7.30 5.97 5.78
N LEU A 43 7.55 6.40 7.03
CA LEU A 43 8.13 7.70 7.33
C LEU A 43 9.55 7.85 6.78
N LYS A 44 10.35 6.78 6.81
CA LYS A 44 11.67 6.77 6.16
C LYS A 44 11.56 6.99 4.65
N GLY A 45 10.64 6.29 3.99
CA GLY A 45 10.37 6.46 2.56
C GLY A 45 9.89 7.87 2.22
N LEU A 46 8.96 8.41 3.01
CA LEU A 46 8.48 9.78 2.88
C LEU A 46 9.63 10.80 3.03
N GLY A 47 10.53 10.60 3.99
CA GLY A 47 11.71 11.46 4.17
C GLY A 47 12.61 11.49 2.94
N ILE A 48 12.92 10.32 2.36
CA ILE A 48 13.73 10.22 1.13
C ILE A 48 13.07 10.96 -0.04
N VAL A 49 11.75 10.79 -0.22
CA VAL A 49 11.00 11.47 -1.27
C VAL A 49 10.97 12.98 -1.03
N HIS A 50 10.78 13.40 0.23
CA HIS A 50 10.79 14.81 0.60
C HIS A 50 12.16 15.47 0.36
N ASP A 51 13.26 14.80 0.67
CA ASP A 51 14.60 15.33 0.43
C ASP A 51 14.89 15.54 -1.06
N ALA A 52 14.35 14.67 -1.92
CA ALA A 52 14.50 14.77 -3.37
C ALA A 52 13.57 15.80 -4.02
N LEU A 53 12.31 15.88 -3.58
CA LEU A 53 11.26 16.66 -4.25
C LEU A 53 10.86 17.95 -3.51
N ARG A 54 11.28 18.12 -2.25
CA ARG A 54 10.89 19.24 -1.38
C ARG A 54 9.37 19.41 -1.31
N LEU A 55 8.67 18.38 -0.83
CA LEU A 55 7.20 18.41 -0.70
C LEU A 55 6.75 19.59 0.19
N ASP A 56 5.84 20.42 -0.30
CA ASP A 56 5.36 21.61 0.41
C ASP A 56 4.47 21.28 1.62
N PHE A 57 3.49 20.40 1.44
CA PHE A 57 2.59 19.94 2.49
C PHE A 57 1.94 18.59 2.14
N ILE A 58 1.43 17.91 3.17
CA ILE A 58 0.68 16.65 3.04
C ILE A 58 -0.72 16.88 3.60
N GLU A 59 -1.75 16.77 2.77
CA GLU A 59 -3.14 17.02 3.20
C GLU A 59 -3.79 15.80 3.85
N ARG A 60 -3.50 14.60 3.35
CA ARG A 60 -4.24 13.38 3.71
C ARG A 60 -3.28 12.20 3.84
N ILE A 61 -3.38 11.50 4.97
CA ILE A 61 -2.73 10.21 5.18
C ILE A 61 -3.82 9.19 5.44
N GLY A 62 -3.77 8.08 4.70
CA GLY A 62 -4.69 6.96 4.85
C GLY A 62 -3.91 5.67 5.03
N LEU A 63 -4.49 4.75 5.79
CA LEU A 63 -3.95 3.40 6.00
C LEU A 63 -5.03 2.38 5.64
N ARG A 64 -4.65 1.38 4.85
CA ARG A 64 -5.53 0.28 4.46
C ARG A 64 -4.83 -1.03 4.81
N TYR A 65 -5.54 -1.86 5.54
CA TYR A 65 -5.15 -3.24 5.80
C TYR A 65 -5.98 -4.14 4.87
N LEU A 66 -5.35 -5.17 4.33
CA LEU A 66 -6.05 -6.23 3.63
C LEU A 66 -5.83 -7.51 4.43
N ASP A 67 -6.88 -7.99 5.07
CA ASP A 67 -6.86 -9.31 5.68
C ASP A 67 -6.91 -10.35 4.55
N ALA A 68 -5.89 -11.20 4.50
CA ALA A 68 -5.87 -12.31 3.56
C ALA A 68 -6.89 -13.35 4.02
N ILE A 69 -8.01 -13.43 3.32
CA ILE A 69 -8.99 -14.51 3.50
C ILE A 69 -8.53 -15.68 2.65
N LEU A 70 -8.04 -16.73 3.31
CA LEU A 70 -7.65 -17.98 2.67
C LEU A 70 -8.66 -19.06 3.02
N PRO A 71 -9.47 -19.53 2.05
CA PRO A 71 -10.30 -20.72 2.23
C PRO A 71 -9.42 -21.90 2.67
N LEU A 72 -9.83 -22.60 3.74
CA LEU A 72 -9.08 -23.73 4.30
C LEU A 72 -9.45 -25.04 3.59
N ARG A 73 -10.62 -25.07 2.92
CA ARG A 73 -11.13 -26.22 2.19
C ARG A 73 -11.39 -25.87 0.72
N ALA A 74 -11.31 -26.88 -0.15
CA ALA A 74 -11.47 -26.69 -1.59
C ALA A 74 -12.91 -26.35 -2.02
N ASP A 75 -13.90 -26.59 -1.15
CA ASP A 75 -15.32 -26.30 -1.35
C ASP A 75 -15.74 -24.93 -0.80
N GLU A 76 -14.87 -24.25 -0.06
CA GLU A 76 -15.09 -22.91 0.45
C GLU A 76 -14.81 -21.86 -0.63
N SER A 77 -15.67 -20.86 -0.72
CA SER A 77 -15.60 -19.74 -1.66
C SER A 77 -15.45 -18.40 -0.92
N LEU A 78 -15.05 -17.34 -1.63
CA LEU A 78 -15.01 -15.99 -1.03
C LEU A 78 -16.37 -15.53 -0.46
N ARG A 79 -17.49 -16.05 -1.00
CA ARG A 79 -18.85 -15.73 -0.55
C ARG A 79 -19.14 -16.24 0.86
N ASP A 80 -18.37 -17.20 1.33
CA ASP A 80 -18.54 -17.78 2.67
C ASP A 80 -17.89 -16.90 3.76
N TYR A 81 -17.07 -15.92 3.38
CA TYR A 81 -16.35 -15.03 4.30
C TYR A 81 -16.69 -13.55 4.13
N LEU A 82 -17.21 -13.17 2.96
CA LEU A 82 -17.44 -11.77 2.58
C LEU A 82 -18.93 -11.52 2.30
N ILE A 83 -19.43 -10.38 2.78
CA ILE A 83 -20.75 -9.87 2.40
C ILE A 83 -20.77 -9.51 0.90
N SER A 84 -21.95 -9.53 0.28
CA SER A 84 -22.05 -9.40 -1.18
C SER A 84 -21.53 -8.05 -1.70
N GLU A 85 -21.60 -7.01 -0.90
CA GLU A 85 -21.22 -5.63 -1.22
C GLU A 85 -19.70 -5.45 -1.37
N VAL A 86 -18.88 -6.39 -0.90
CA VAL A 86 -17.41 -6.31 -0.95
C VAL A 86 -16.78 -7.33 -1.91
N LEU A 87 -17.59 -8.00 -2.75
CA LEU A 87 -17.12 -9.01 -3.70
C LEU A 87 -16.65 -8.46 -5.06
N GLY A 88 -16.80 -7.14 -5.31
CA GLY A 88 -16.38 -6.48 -6.56
C GLY A 88 -17.47 -6.43 -7.62
#